data_AF-A0A2N2YDM9-F1
#
_entry.id   AF-A0A2N2YDM9-F1
#
_cell.length_a   1.000
_cell.length_b   1.000
_cell.length_c   1.000
_cell.angle_alpha   90.00
_cell.angle_beta   90.00
_cell.angle_gamma   90.00
#
_symmetry.space_group_name_H-M   'P 1'
#
loop_
_entity.id
_entity.type
_entity.pdbx_description
1 polymer ?
#
loop_
_entity_poly.entity_id
_entity_poly.type
_entity_poly.pdbx_seq_one_letter_code
_entity_poly.pdbx_strand_id
1 'polypeptide(L)'
;MEKFRKLVSDKLFKVIGSEAEAMNTKAWVIGGFVRDFLIGRTSKDIDVVVIGDGIELAGRVAARLGSSVRVSIFKTYGTAMIHTPDDIEIEFVGA
;
A
#
# COMPACT_ATOMS: atom_id res chain seq x y z
N MET A 1 5.11 -14.90 11.26
CA MET A 1 5.49 -15.40 9.93
C MET A 1 4.29 -15.74 9.05
N GLU A 2 3.37 -16.59 9.51
CA GLU A 2 2.19 -16.98 8.70
C GLU A 2 1.18 -15.84 8.45
N LYS A 3 0.94 -14.97 9.44
CA LYS A 3 0.08 -13.78 9.29
C LYS A 3 0.63 -12.75 8.30
N PHE A 4 1.94 -12.47 8.37
CA PHE A 4 2.64 -11.58 7.42
C PHE A 4 2.49 -12.08 5.99
N ARG A 5 2.80 -13.37 5.77
CA ARG A 5 2.58 -14.00 4.47
C ARG A 5 1.13 -13.85 4.08
N LYS A 6 0.13 -14.20 4.91
CA LYS A 6 -1.30 -14.09 4.55
C LYS A 6 -1.75 -12.68 4.14
N LEU A 7 -1.23 -11.63 4.79
CA LEU A 7 -1.58 -10.24 4.50
C LEU A 7 -0.95 -9.74 3.18
N VAL A 8 0.34 -10.04 3.01
CA VAL A 8 1.12 -9.78 1.79
C VAL A 8 0.67 -10.67 0.63
N SER A 9 0.22 -11.89 0.92
CA SER A 9 0.11 -12.96 -0.07
C SER A 9 -1.19 -12.98 -0.84
N ASP A 10 -2.13 -12.05 -0.63
CA ASP A 10 -3.23 -11.88 -1.59
C ASP A 10 -4.13 -10.68 -1.34
N LYS A 11 -4.62 -10.44 -0.11
CA LYS A 11 -5.72 -9.47 0.07
C LYS A 11 -5.26 -8.03 -0.16
N LEU A 12 -4.11 -7.64 0.38
CA LEU A 12 -3.65 -6.26 0.27
C LEU A 12 -3.32 -5.87 -1.17
N PHE A 13 -2.44 -6.61 -1.83
CA PHE A 13 -2.02 -6.29 -3.20
C PHE A 13 -3.16 -6.45 -4.22
N LYS A 14 -4.09 -7.39 -4.01
CA LYS A 14 -5.31 -7.46 -4.84
C LYS A 14 -6.16 -6.21 -4.67
N VAL A 15 -6.35 -5.73 -3.43
CA VAL A 15 -7.10 -4.48 -3.20
C VAL A 15 -6.40 -3.30 -3.87
N ILE A 16 -5.09 -3.12 -3.67
CA ILE A 16 -4.34 -2.04 -4.33
C ILE A 16 -4.48 -2.12 -5.86
N GLY A 17 -4.28 -3.31 -6.44
CA GLY A 17 -4.39 -3.53 -7.88
C GLY A 17 -5.80 -3.26 -8.42
N SER A 18 -6.84 -3.78 -7.75
CA SER A 18 -8.23 -3.56 -8.17
C SER A 18 -8.66 -2.10 -8.04
N GLU A 19 -8.24 -1.39 -6.99
CA GLU A 19 -8.57 0.04 -6.87
C GLU A 19 -7.79 0.88 -7.90
N ALA A 20 -6.52 0.56 -8.16
CA ALA A 20 -5.76 1.22 -9.23
C ALA A 20 -6.40 1.00 -10.61
N GLU A 21 -6.83 -0.23 -10.91
CA GLU A 21 -7.57 -0.57 -12.14
C GLU A 21 -8.90 0.18 -12.21
N ALA A 22 -9.65 0.27 -11.11
CA ALA A 22 -10.89 1.02 -11.05
C ALA A 22 -10.69 2.55 -11.19
N MET A 23 -9.49 3.06 -10.88
CA MET A 23 -9.06 4.43 -11.15
C MET A 23 -8.52 4.61 -12.58
N ASN A 24 -8.47 3.54 -13.39
CA ASN A 24 -7.82 3.53 -14.69
C ASN A 24 -6.36 4.03 -14.62
N THR A 25 -5.65 3.66 -13.56
CA THR A 25 -4.25 4.00 -13.35
C THR A 25 -3.40 2.75 -13.10
N LYS A 26 -2.08 2.94 -13.04
CA LYS A 26 -1.12 1.90 -12.71
C LYS A 26 -0.45 2.23 -11.38
N ALA A 27 -0.21 1.19 -10.58
CA ALA A 27 0.52 1.28 -9.34
C ALA A 27 1.52 0.12 -9.22
N TRP A 28 2.64 0.36 -8.54
CA TRP A 28 3.69 -0.63 -8.32
C TRP A 28 4.21 -0.54 -6.91
N VAL A 29 4.44 -1.72 -6.30
CA VAL A 29 5.24 -1.82 -5.08
C VAL A 29 6.71 -1.69 -5.47
N ILE A 30 7.44 -0.82 -4.78
CA ILE A 30 8.84 -0.53 -5.07
C ILE A 30 9.70 -0.62 -3.79
N GLY A 31 10.95 -0.20 -3.89
CA GLY A 31 11.77 0.10 -2.72
C GLY A 31 12.28 -1.10 -1.95
N GLY A 32 12.50 -0.89 -0.65
CA GLY A 32 13.13 -1.85 0.26
C GLY A 32 12.32 -3.14 0.40
N PHE A 33 10.99 -3.04 0.35
CA PHE A 33 10.09 -4.18 0.42
C PHE A 33 10.38 -5.22 -0.67
N VAL A 34 10.51 -4.79 -1.92
CA VAL A 34 10.76 -5.68 -3.06
C VAL A 34 12.11 -6.38 -2.92
N ARG A 35 13.17 -5.62 -2.57
CA ARG A 35 14.49 -6.17 -2.31
C ARG A 35 14.44 -7.23 -1.21
N ASP A 36 13.85 -6.89 -0.07
CA ASP A 36 13.84 -7.75 1.11
C ASP A 36 13.03 -9.02 0.84
N PHE A 37 11.89 -8.92 0.13
CA PHE A 37 11.12 -10.07 -0.35
C PHE A 37 11.96 -11.01 -1.22
N LEU A 38 12.72 -10.48 -2.18
CA LEU A 38 13.55 -11.28 -3.09
C LEU A 38 14.69 -12.03 -2.38
N ILE A 39 15.25 -11.45 -1.31
CA ILE A 39 16.33 -12.06 -0.53
C ILE A 39 15.83 -12.82 0.72
N GLY A 40 14.52 -13.02 0.85
CA GLY A 40 13.93 -13.78 1.96
C GLY A 40 13.94 -13.07 3.30
N ARG A 41 14.03 -11.74 3.32
CA ARG A 41 13.88 -10.89 4.51
C ARG A 41 12.44 -10.35 4.62
N THR A 42 12.02 -10.09 5.85
CA THR A 42 10.69 -9.52 6.13
C THR A 42 10.82 -8.01 6.26
N SER A 43 9.96 -7.26 5.55
CA SER A 43 9.80 -5.81 5.71
C SER A 43 8.34 -5.51 6.02
N LYS A 44 8.10 -4.58 6.94
CA LYS A 44 6.75 -4.09 7.29
C LYS A 44 6.38 -2.80 6.54
N ASP A 45 7.37 -2.19 5.90
CA ASP A 45 7.24 -0.93 5.20
C ASP A 45 7.08 -1.23 3.71
N ILE A 46 5.96 -0.81 3.13
CA ILE A 46 5.58 -1.03 1.73
C ILE A 46 5.43 0.33 1.03
N ASP A 47 6.28 0.59 0.04
CA ASP A 47 6.18 1.79 -0.79
C ASP A 47 5.41 1.46 -2.09
N VAL A 48 4.37 2.24 -2.38
CA VAL A 48 3.55 2.12 -3.59
C VAL A 48 3.65 3.40 -4.40
N VAL A 49 4.22 3.31 -5.61
CA VAL A 49 4.15 4.40 -6.59
C VAL A 49 2.89 4.23 -7.44
N VAL A 50 2.19 5.33 -7.67
CA VAL A 50 0.97 5.41 -8.47
C VAL A 50 1.17 6.47 -9.55
N ILE A 51 0.74 6.20 -10.78
CA ILE A 51 0.63 7.26 -11.79
C ILE A 51 -0.57 8.14 -11.42
N GLY A 52 -0.34 9.42 -11.13
CA GLY A 52 -1.39 10.33 -10.66
C GLY A 52 -1.56 10.35 -9.13
N ASP A 53 -2.80 10.35 -8.64
CA ASP A 53 -3.08 10.69 -7.23
C ASP A 53 -2.91 9.49 -6.27
N GLY A 54 -1.77 9.45 -5.58
CA GLY A 54 -1.49 8.47 -4.52
C GLY A 54 -2.36 8.64 -3.27
N ILE A 55 -2.81 9.85 -2.96
CA ILE A 55 -3.68 10.13 -1.81
C ILE A 55 -5.08 9.55 -2.06
N GLU A 56 -5.60 9.71 -3.27
CA GLU A 56 -6.87 9.13 -3.68
C GLU A 56 -6.81 7.59 -3.60
N LEU A 57 -5.76 6.97 -4.15
CA LEU A 57 -5.61 5.51 -4.10
C LEU A 57 -5.53 5.01 -2.65
N ALA A 58 -4.78 5.69 -1.78
CA ALA A 58 -4.69 5.34 -0.36
C ALA A 58 -6.06 5.39 0.33
N GLY A 59 -6.88 6.41 0.03
CA GLY A 59 -8.25 6.53 0.53
C GLY A 59 -9.13 5.34 0.16
N ARG A 60 -9.11 4.96 -1.12
CA ARG A 60 -9.90 3.82 -1.65
C ARG A 60 -9.43 2.50 -1.05
N VAL A 61 -8.12 2.29 -0.96
CA VAL A 61 -7.53 1.09 -0.34
C VAL A 61 -7.91 0.98 1.13
N ALA A 62 -7.78 2.05 1.91
CA ALA A 62 -8.16 2.06 3.33
C ALA A 62 -9.63 1.68 3.53
N ALA A 63 -10.53 2.27 2.74
CA ALA A 63 -11.96 1.97 2.79
C ALA A 63 -12.26 0.47 2.53
N ARG A 64 -11.48 -0.18 1.65
CA ARG A 64 -11.62 -1.60 1.32
C ARG A 64 -10.98 -2.54 2.35
N LEU A 65 -9.93 -2.08 3.03
CA LEU A 65 -9.27 -2.86 4.08
C LEU A 65 -10.10 -2.91 5.38
N GLY A 66 -10.83 -1.84 5.69
CA GLY A 66 -11.83 -1.81 6.76
C GLY A 66 -12.00 -0.44 7.40
N SER A 67 -13.12 -0.22 8.09
CA SER A 67 -13.48 1.09 8.69
C SER A 67 -12.55 1.56 9.81
N SER A 68 -11.73 0.66 10.38
CA SER A 68 -10.72 1.01 11.39
C SER A 68 -9.40 1.50 10.79
N VAL A 69 -9.20 1.33 9.48
CA VAL A 69 -7.97 1.71 8.79
C VAL A 69 -8.02 3.19 8.46
N ARG A 70 -7.09 3.96 9.04
CA ARG A 70 -6.99 5.41 8.84
C ARG A 70 -5.92 5.75 7.82
N VAL A 71 -6.15 6.85 7.09
CA VAL A 71 -5.19 7.42 6.15
C VAL A 71 -4.58 8.67 6.77
N SER A 72 -3.26 8.71 6.87
CA SER A 72 -2.48 9.90 7.19
C SER A 72 -2.05 10.56 5.90
N ILE A 73 -2.35 11.85 5.72
CA ILE A 73 -2.04 12.59 4.48
C ILE A 73 -0.89 13.57 4.76
N PHE A 74 0.15 13.50 3.94
CA PHE A 74 1.30 14.39 4.00
C PHE A 74 1.33 15.31 2.78
N LYS A 75 0.51 16.37 2.82
CA LYS A 75 0.27 17.27 1.67
C LYS A 75 1.54 17.89 1.09
N THR A 76 2.53 18.22 1.92
CA THR A 76 3.81 18.81 1.49
C THR A 76 4.56 17.89 0.52
N TYR A 77 4.41 16.58 0.68
CA TYR A 77 5.11 15.56 -0.11
C TYR A 77 4.21 14.88 -1.14
N GLY A 78 2.91 15.21 -1.16
CA GLY A 78 1.95 14.55 -2.04
C GLY A 78 1.75 13.07 -1.75
N THR A 79 2.03 12.64 -0.51
CA THR A 79 1.93 11.22 -0.10
C THR A 79 0.78 10.98 0.87
N ALA A 80 0.37 9.72 0.94
CA ALA A 80 -0.54 9.23 1.96
C ALA A 80 -0.05 7.91 2.52
N MET A 81 -0.28 7.68 3.81
CA MET A 81 0.16 6.49 4.50
C MET A 81 -1.01 5.80 5.20
N ILE A 82 -1.02 4.48 5.13
CA ILE A 82 -1.98 3.62 5.80
C ILE A 82 -1.25 2.75 6.83
N HIS A 83 -1.76 2.70 8.06
CA HIS A 83 -1.36 1.71 9.05
C HIS A 83 -2.43 0.63 9.19
N THR A 84 -2.02 -0.62 9.04
CA THR A 84 -2.91 -1.77 9.23
C THR A 84 -2.86 -2.27 10.68
N PRO A 85 -3.90 -2.98 11.18
CA PRO A 85 -3.88 -3.58 12.52
C PRO A 85 -2.77 -4.62 12.75
N ASP A 86 -2.17 -5.14 11.67
CA ASP A 86 -1.09 -6.12 11.71
C ASP A 86 0.31 -5.46 11.64
N ASP A 87 0.41 -4.17 11.94
CA ASP A 87 1.68 -3.42 12.00
C ASP A 87 2.42 -3.39 10.64
N ILE A 88 1.65 -3.30 9.55
CA ILE A 88 2.16 -2.99 8.20
C ILE A 88 1.87 -1.52 7.90
N GLU A 89 2.89 -0.83 7.45
CA GLU A 89 2.86 0.54 6.97
C GLU A 89 2.91 0.55 5.44
N ILE A 90 1.99 1.30 4.83
CA ILE A 90 1.88 1.36 3.37
C ILE A 90 1.86 2.83 2.98
N GLU A 91 2.91 3.29 2.32
CA GLU A 91 3.00 4.64 1.76
C GLU A 91 2.60 4.62 0.28
N PHE A 92 1.79 5.60 -0.11
CA PHE A 92 1.37 5.84 -1.48
C PHE A 92 1.96 7.16 -1.95
N VAL A 93 2.71 7.11 -3.04
CA VAL A 93 3.40 8.24 -3.66
C VAL A 93 2.85 8.45 -5.06
N GLY A 94 2.36 9.66 -5.35
CA GLY A 94 1.94 10.05 -6.70
C GLY A 94 3.12 10.46 -7.58
N ALA A 95 3.11 10.02 -8.85
CA ALA A 95 4.10 10.33 -9.88
C ALA A 95 3.46 10.87 -11.16
#